data_AF-A0A8X6HA97-F1
#
_entry.id   AF-A0A8X6HA97-F1
#
_cell.length_a   1.000
_cell.length_b   1.000
_cell.length_c   1.000
_cell.angle_alpha   90.00
_cell.angle_beta   90.00
_cell.angle_gamma   90.00
#
_symmetry.space_group_name_H-M   'P 1'
#
loop_
_entity.id
_entity.type
_entity.pdbx_description
1 polymer ?
#
loop_
_entity_poly.entity_id
_entity_poly.type
_entity_poly.pdbx_seq_one_letter_code
_entity_poly.pdbx_strand_id
1 'polypeptide(L)'
;MCWSRQKKDRLQYPCIPSVIQPVTHSADMPILEPPKKYEIVRHYVEEEKFIRPGTSHDLDFEVEDLKELHRINQAELIEPRKEILTCQRRKAELLASRLQQ
;
A
#
# COMPACT_ATOMS: atom_id res chain seq x y z
N MET A 1 31.65 -1.99 24.39
CA MET A 1 31.18 -0.86 23.55
C MET A 1 29.80 -0.46 24.07
N CYS A 2 29.67 0.74 24.63
CA CYS A 2 28.41 1.23 25.20
C CYS A 2 27.48 1.71 24.09
N TRP A 3 26.28 1.13 23.96
CA TRP A 3 25.23 1.68 23.10
C TRP A 3 24.44 2.74 23.86
N SER A 4 24.68 4.01 23.53
CA SER A 4 23.84 5.12 23.98
C SER A 4 22.49 5.08 23.28
N ARG A 5 21.40 5.12 24.05
CA ARG A 5 20.01 5.18 23.56
C ARG A 5 19.73 6.55 22.91
N GLN A 6 20.02 6.68 21.62
CA GLN A 6 19.77 7.90 20.86
C GLN A 6 18.26 8.05 20.58
N LYS A 7 17.73 9.29 20.67
CA LYS A 7 16.33 9.62 20.34
C LYS A 7 16.05 9.27 18.88
N LYS A 8 14.88 8.68 18.62
CA LYS A 8 14.44 8.12 17.32
C LYS A 8 14.21 9.18 16.21
N ASP A 9 14.41 10.45 16.51
CA ASP A 9 14.06 11.54 15.59
C ASP A 9 15.09 11.70 14.45
N ARG A 10 16.30 11.15 14.61
CA ARG A 10 17.34 11.15 13.57
C ARG A 10 18.13 9.84 13.60
N LEU A 11 17.69 8.84 12.84
CA LEU A 11 18.48 7.63 12.58
C LEU A 11 19.76 8.05 11.85
N GLN A 12 20.87 8.11 12.58
CA GLN A 12 22.20 8.24 11.99
C GLN A 12 22.66 6.85 11.58
N TYR A 13 22.80 6.64 10.27
CA TYR A 13 23.37 5.42 9.75
C TYR A 13 24.89 5.44 9.93
N PRO A 14 25.52 4.34 10.37
CA PRO A 14 26.97 4.26 10.44
C PRO A 14 27.57 4.40 9.03
N CYS A 15 28.61 5.23 8.90
CA CYS A 15 29.30 5.45 7.63
C CYS A 15 30.26 4.28 7.35
N ILE A 16 29.73 3.18 6.79
CA ILE A 16 30.48 1.98 6.45
C ILE A 16 30.79 2.02 4.93
N PRO A 17 32.05 1.88 4.49
CA PRO A 17 32.43 1.99 3.07
C PRO A 17 31.76 0.98 2.14
N SER A 18 31.33 -0.16 2.67
CA SER A 18 30.69 -1.24 1.91
C SER A 18 29.17 -1.12 1.81
N VAL A 19 28.56 -0.12 2.43
CA VAL A 19 27.09 0.01 2.52
C VAL A 19 26.61 1.18 1.68
N ILE A 20 25.67 0.91 0.78
CA ILE A 20 24.97 1.94 0.00
C ILE A 20 24.14 2.79 0.97
N GLN A 21 24.45 4.07 1.05
CA GLN A 21 23.73 5.01 1.92
C GLN A 21 22.42 5.46 1.26
N PRO A 22 21.36 5.71 2.06
CA PRO A 22 20.13 6.28 1.52
C PRO A 22 20.40 7.69 0.98
N VAL A 23 19.87 7.98 -0.20
CA VAL A 23 19.97 9.30 -0.82
C VAL A 23 19.13 10.28 -0.01
N THR A 24 19.78 11.33 0.51
CA THR A 24 19.05 12.42 1.19
C THR A 24 18.32 13.25 0.13
N HIS A 25 17.00 13.29 0.21
CA HIS A 25 16.22 14.23 -0.60
C HIS A 25 16.60 15.67 -0.23
N SER A 26 16.80 16.54 -1.23
CA SER A 26 17.04 17.96 -1.00
C SER A 26 15.79 18.62 -0.39
N ALA A 27 15.99 19.64 0.45
CA ALA A 27 14.91 20.43 1.02
C ALA A 27 14.07 21.14 -0.06
N ASP A 28 14.63 21.30 -1.26
CA ASP A 28 14.00 21.93 -2.43
C ASP A 28 13.08 20.97 -3.23
N MET A 29 12.98 19.70 -2.82
CA MET A 29 12.10 18.75 -3.48
C MET A 29 10.64 19.11 -3.16
N PRO A 30 9.78 19.39 -4.15
CA PRO A 30 8.39 19.74 -3.89
C PRO A 30 7.70 18.54 -3.26
N ILE A 31 7.25 18.70 -2.02
CA ILE A 31 6.37 17.74 -1.36
C ILE A 31 5.01 17.87 -2.05
N LEU A 32 4.57 16.81 -2.73
CA LEU A 32 3.24 16.81 -3.34
C LEU A 32 2.19 16.90 -2.23
N GLU A 33 1.33 17.90 -2.30
CA GLU A 33 0.19 17.99 -1.40
C GLU A 33 -0.77 16.84 -1.69
N PRO A 34 -1.27 16.13 -0.65
CA PRO A 34 -2.30 15.13 -0.87
C PRO A 34 -3.53 15.83 -1.46
N PRO A 35 -4.28 15.16 -2.36
CA PRO A 35 -5.50 15.72 -2.91
C PRO A 35 -6.44 16.12 -1.77
N LYS A 36 -6.95 17.36 -1.84
CA LYS A 36 -7.98 17.84 -0.90
C LYS A 36 -9.17 16.89 -0.96
N LYS A 37 -9.74 16.59 0.22
CA LYS A 37 -10.87 15.67 0.42
C LYS A 37 -11.83 15.71 -0.77
N TYR A 38 -12.03 14.56 -1.40
CA TYR A 38 -13.03 14.43 -2.45
C TYR A 38 -14.41 14.53 -1.80
N GLU A 39 -15.24 15.44 -2.29
CA GLU A 39 -16.65 15.48 -1.97
C GLU A 39 -17.34 14.44 -2.86
N ILE A 40 -17.96 13.43 -2.26
CA ILE A 40 -18.77 12.46 -3.01
C ILE A 40 -20.06 13.17 -3.39
N VAL A 41 -20.03 13.92 -4.49
CA VAL A 41 -21.24 14.40 -5.14
C VAL A 41 -21.99 13.16 -5.59
N ARG A 42 -23.14 12.89 -4.96
CA ARG A 42 -24.09 11.89 -5.45
C ARG A 42 -24.68 12.41 -6.76
N HIS A 43 -23.94 12.24 -7.84
CA HIS A 43 -24.52 12.26 -9.16
C HIS A 43 -25.48 11.09 -9.22
N TYR A 44 -26.78 11.40 -9.28
CA TYR A 44 -27.74 10.45 -9.83
C TYR A 44 -27.15 9.95 -11.14
N VAL A 45 -26.99 8.64 -11.25
CA VAL A 45 -26.33 7.95 -12.35
C VAL A 45 -27.14 8.20 -13.62
N GLU A 46 -26.82 9.30 -14.29
CA GLU A 46 -27.19 9.51 -15.68
C GLU A 46 -26.07 8.86 -16.49
N GLU A 47 -26.33 7.60 -16.82
CA GLU A 47 -25.56 6.70 -17.69
C GLU A 47 -24.05 6.64 -17.39
N GLU A 48 -23.62 5.51 -16.81
CA GLU A 48 -22.20 5.11 -16.81
C GLU A 48 -21.64 5.22 -18.22
N LYS A 49 -20.97 6.33 -18.53
CA LYS A 49 -20.00 6.34 -19.62
C LYS A 49 -18.98 5.30 -19.23
N PHE A 50 -19.04 4.14 -19.87
CA PHE A 50 -18.04 3.09 -19.76
C PHE A 50 -16.67 3.74 -19.82
N ILE A 51 -16.02 3.87 -18.66
CA ILE A 51 -14.66 4.36 -18.55
C ILE A 51 -13.85 3.27 -19.22
N ARG A 52 -13.47 3.50 -20.47
CA ARG A 52 -12.64 2.54 -21.19
C ARG A 52 -11.31 2.43 -20.44
N PRO A 53 -10.76 1.23 -20.27
CA PRO A 53 -9.41 1.07 -19.73
C PRO A 53 -8.44 2.01 -20.47
N GLY A 54 -7.48 2.60 -19.75
CA GLY A 54 -6.45 3.46 -20.36
C GLY A 54 -5.60 2.73 -21.41
N THR A 55 -5.68 1.40 -21.44
CA THR A 55 -5.08 0.49 -22.42
C THR A 55 -5.92 0.33 -23.69
N SER A 56 -7.09 0.97 -23.80
CA SER A 56 -7.97 0.88 -24.98
C SER A 56 -7.41 1.52 -26.26
N HIS A 57 -6.21 2.10 -26.19
CA HIS A 57 -5.48 2.65 -27.34
C HIS A 57 -4.22 1.86 -27.67
N ASP A 58 -3.93 0.81 -26.90
CA ASP A 58 -2.82 -0.08 -27.15
C ASP A 58 -3.24 -1.14 -28.19
N LEU A 59 -2.46 -1.24 -29.27
CA LEU A 59 -2.72 -2.17 -30.38
C LEU A 59 -2.49 -3.63 -29.97
N ASP A 60 -1.68 -3.86 -28.94
CA ASP A 60 -1.36 -5.19 -28.42
C ASP A 60 -2.23 -5.57 -27.21
N PHE A 61 -3.13 -4.68 -26.77
CA PHE A 61 -4.05 -4.95 -25.67
C PHE A 61 -5.34 -5.60 -26.18
N GLU A 62 -5.38 -6.93 -26.15
CA GLU A 62 -6.63 -7.65 -26.31
C GLU A 62 -7.49 -7.47 -25.05
N VAL A 63 -8.65 -6.82 -25.21
CA VAL A 63 -9.67 -6.78 -24.17
C VAL A 63 -10.29 -8.17 -24.08
N GLU A 64 -9.77 -9.02 -23.20
CA GLU A 64 -10.47 -10.23 -22.80
C GLU A 64 -11.88 -9.85 -22.33
N ASP A 65 -12.88 -10.59 -22.82
CA ASP A 65 -14.29 -10.35 -22.53
C ASP A 65 -14.47 -10.25 -21.01
N LEU A 66 -14.99 -9.14 -20.49
CA LEU A 66 -15.25 -8.91 -19.05
C LEU A 66 -16.14 -10.00 -18.40
N LYS A 67 -16.69 -10.91 -19.20
CA LYS A 67 -17.41 -12.11 -18.77
C LYS A 67 -16.49 -13.18 -18.17
N GLU A 68 -15.20 -13.18 -18.51
CA GLU A 68 -14.17 -14.04 -17.93
C GLU A 68 -13.38 -13.36 -16.81
N LEU A 69 -13.87 -12.22 -16.28
CA LEU A 69 -13.31 -11.72 -15.03
C LEU A 69 -13.44 -12.82 -13.98
N HIS A 70 -12.32 -13.20 -13.36
CA HIS A 70 -12.29 -14.12 -12.23
C HIS A 70 -13.16 -13.56 -11.09
N ARG A 71 -14.46 -13.91 -11.13
CA ARG A 71 -15.44 -13.52 -10.13
C ARG A 71 -15.25 -14.43 -8.94
N ILE A 72 -14.46 -13.95 -7.98
CA ILE A 72 -14.26 -14.65 -6.71
C ILE A 72 -15.63 -14.85 -6.05
N ASN A 73 -16.01 -16.10 -5.82
CA ASN A 73 -17.26 -16.46 -5.16
C ASN A 73 -17.12 -16.35 -3.63
N GLN A 74 -18.23 -16.15 -2.91
CA GLN A 74 -18.26 -16.11 -1.44
C GLN A 74 -17.63 -17.34 -0.79
N ALA A 75 -17.79 -18.52 -1.40
CA ALA A 75 -17.16 -19.75 -0.91
C ALA A 75 -15.62 -19.69 -0.97
N GLU A 76 -15.08 -19.06 -2.02
CA GLU A 76 -13.64 -18.90 -2.23
C GLU A 76 -13.03 -17.84 -1.30
N LEU A 77 -13.86 -16.96 -0.73
CA LEU A 77 -13.44 -15.95 0.26
C LEU A 77 -13.30 -16.50 1.69
N ILE A 78 -13.77 -17.71 1.97
CA ILE A 78 -13.77 -18.28 3.33
C ILE A 78 -12.34 -18.54 3.82
N GLU A 79 -11.51 -19.21 3.02
CA GLU A 79 -10.12 -19.53 3.37
C GLU A 79 -9.25 -18.27 3.49
N PRO A 80 -9.24 -17.34 2.51
CA PRO A 80 -8.53 -16.07 2.63
C PRO A 80 -8.94 -15.27 3.87
N ARG A 81 -10.23 -15.26 4.21
CA ARG A 81 -10.73 -14.54 5.41
C ARG A 81 -10.19 -15.14 6.70
N LYS A 82 -10.15 -16.47 6.83
CA LYS A 82 -9.57 -17.16 7.99
C LYS A 82 -8.08 -16.87 8.09
N GLU A 83 -7.35 -16.94 6.98
CA GLU A 83 -5.92 -16.68 6.95
C GLU A 83 -5.60 -15.24 7.39
N ILE A 84 -6.36 -14.26 6.88
CA ILE A 84 -6.21 -12.84 7.29
C ILE A 84 -6.41 -12.68 8.80
N LEU A 85 -7.46 -13.28 9.38
CA LEU A 85 -7.74 -13.21 10.81
C LEU A 85 -6.61 -13.83 11.65
N THR A 86 -6.11 -14.99 11.25
CA THR A 86 -4.98 -15.65 11.95
C THR A 86 -3.70 -14.83 11.85
N CYS A 87 -3.42 -14.22 10.70
CA CYS A 87 -2.27 -13.33 10.52
C CYS A 87 -2.35 -12.09 11.41
N GLN A 88 -3.51 -11.45 11.50
CA GLN A 88 -3.75 -10.30 12.38
C GLN A 88 -3.53 -10.66 13.85
N ARG A 89 -4.03 -11.82 14.29
CA ARG A 89 -3.83 -12.30 15.66
C ARG A 89 -2.35 -12.51 15.99
N ARG A 90 -1.59 -13.17 15.12
CA ARG A 90 -0.14 -13.37 15.31
C ARG A 90 0.62 -12.05 15.40
N LYS A 91 0.25 -11.06 14.57
CA LYS A 91 0.83 -9.72 14.64
C LYS A 91 0.53 -9.05 15.98
N ALA A 92 -0.72 -9.16 16.47
CA ALA A 92 -1.11 -8.60 17.76
C ALA A 92 -0.37 -9.26 18.93
N GLU A 93 -0.24 -10.58 18.93
CA GLU A 93 0.51 -11.34 19.95
C GLU A 93 1.99 -10.95 19.97
N LEU A 94 2.61 -10.80 18.79
CA LEU A 94 4.01 -10.37 18.68
C LEU A 94 4.22 -8.94 19.17
N LEU A 95 3.27 -8.03 18.89
CA LEU A 95 3.30 -6.67 19.43
C LEU A 95 3.12 -6.68 20.96
N ALA A 96 2.19 -7.46 21.49
CA ALA A 96 1.96 -7.58 22.93
C ALA A 96 3.20 -8.13 23.65
N SER A 97 3.84 -9.17 23.10
CA SER A 97 5.09 -9.74 23.63
C SER A 97 6.22 -8.70 23.68
N ARG A 98 6.34 -7.85 22.66
CA ARG A 98 7.34 -6.77 22.63
C ARG A 98 7.06 -5.65 23.63
N LEU A 99 5.80 -5.38 23.95
CA LEU A 99 5.42 -4.34 24.91
C LEU A 99 5.65 -4.76 26.38
N GLN A 100 5.76 -6.06 26.65
CA GLN A 100 6.02 -6.60 27.99
C GLN A 100 7.52 -6.66 28.35
N GLN A 101 8.41 -6.25 27.44
CA GLN A 101 9.88 -6.17 27.64
C GLN A 101 10.30 -4.76 28.07
#